data_AF-A0A2Z4K3N0-F1
#
_entry.id   AF-A0A2Z4K3N0-F1
#
_cell.length_a   1.000
_cell.length_b   1.000
_cell.length_c   1.000
_cell.angle_alpha   90.00
_cell.angle_beta   90.00
_cell.angle_gamma   90.00
#
_symmetry.space_group_name_H-M   'P 1'
#
loop_
_entity.id
_entity.type
_entity.pdbx_description
1 polymer ?
#
loop_
_entity_poly.entity_id
_entity_poly.type
_entity_poly.pdbx_seq_one_letter_code
_entity_poly.pdbx_strand_id
1 'polypeptide(L)'
;MTFTPDRKAGLGRLADFAPRSGTAYASNRNYDDGVSENGMLSNVSQLSPWLHAGLLSEREVIVAALDEHGPGKAEKFIAEVFWRVYFKGYLEQRPAVWDAYKQGRDGALIAVQNNSGRAKGYEEATQGRTGIEAFDMWSHELVQTGYLHNHARMWFASIWIFTLKLDWQLGADFFLRHLMDGDAASNTLSWRWVAGLHTKGKNYAARASNIKRYTERRDGGPLSAEGLNEDPQPLSEETEHQREPLDLPAAPSADAFDAPFALLLHDEAASHVPLTLPRPPAAIIGAARPEARSTGEVGEHAARFATGAVESGATEAAKAFDCPALTWEPGEDPAKLLGEAGVERLAVPYLPTGWTRDALMPEIAPLAEAGNTITLLSDLDRLTWPHARAGFFRVRKEIPDILGELGLEPAD
;
A
#
# COMPACT_ATOMS: atom_id res chain seq x y z
N MET A 1 13.78 -0.14 13.41
CA MET A 1 12.31 -0.04 13.62
C MET A 1 11.75 -1.44 13.78
N THR A 2 10.85 -1.68 14.74
CA THR A 2 10.24 -3.01 14.92
C THR A 2 8.76 -2.93 14.59
N PHE A 3 8.37 -3.55 13.47
CA PHE A 3 6.98 -3.69 13.04
C PHE A 3 6.56 -5.13 13.28
N THR A 4 5.81 -5.38 14.36
CA THR A 4 5.22 -6.69 14.61
C THR A 4 4.00 -6.88 13.70
N PRO A 5 3.96 -7.94 12.87
CA PRO A 5 2.91 -8.12 11.87
C PRO A 5 1.66 -8.74 12.49
N ASP A 6 1.09 -8.09 13.51
CA ASP A 6 -0.18 -8.48 14.11
C ASP A 6 -1.07 -7.25 14.35
N ARG A 7 -2.37 -7.51 14.50
CA ARG A 7 -3.37 -6.46 14.68
C ARG A 7 -3.21 -5.72 16.02
N LYS A 8 -2.78 -6.42 17.07
CA LYS A 8 -2.58 -5.83 18.40
C LYS A 8 -1.49 -4.74 18.38
N ALA A 9 -0.39 -5.00 17.69
CA ALA A 9 0.70 -4.05 17.51
C ALA A 9 0.26 -2.84 16.68
N GLY A 10 -0.51 -3.07 15.61
CA GLY A 10 -1.11 -2.00 14.81
C GLY A 10 -2.02 -1.10 15.65
N LEU A 11 -2.92 -1.68 16.45
CA LEU A 11 -3.81 -0.94 17.35
C LEU A 11 -3.02 -0.16 18.42
N GLY A 12 -1.98 -0.77 18.98
CA GLY A 12 -1.08 -0.10 19.92
C GLY A 12 -0.41 1.12 19.30
N ARG A 13 0.05 1.02 18.05
CA ARG A 13 0.62 2.16 17.32
C ARG A 13 -0.42 3.23 16.98
N LEU A 14 -1.63 2.83 16.60
CA LEU A 14 -2.72 3.77 16.33
C LEU A 14 -3.06 4.56 17.59
N ALA A 15 -3.21 3.90 18.74
CA ALA A 15 -3.48 4.55 20.01
C ALA A 15 -2.36 5.52 20.44
N ASP A 16 -1.09 5.15 20.23
CA ASP A 16 0.05 6.02 20.50
C ASP A 16 0.08 7.26 19.58
N PHE A 17 -0.32 7.12 18.32
CA PHE A 17 -0.26 8.22 17.36
C PHE A 17 -1.50 9.11 17.34
N ALA A 18 -2.69 8.59 17.66
CA ALA A 18 -3.95 9.32 17.57
C ALA A 18 -3.91 10.71 18.22
N PRO A 19 -3.35 10.91 19.44
CA PRO A 19 -3.21 12.23 20.08
C PRO A 19 -2.41 13.28 19.29
N ARG A 20 -1.65 12.85 18.27
CA ARG A 20 -0.82 13.69 17.40
C ARG A 20 -1.39 13.85 15.99
N SER A 21 -2.50 13.19 15.67
CA SER A 21 -3.07 13.12 14.32
C SER A 21 -3.74 14.42 13.82
N GLY A 22 -3.81 15.45 14.66
CA GLY A 22 -4.40 16.76 14.33
C GLY A 22 -3.38 17.79 13.81
N THR A 23 -3.37 18.97 14.42
CA THR A 23 -2.51 20.10 14.04
C THR A 23 -1.01 19.77 14.14
N ALA A 24 -0.61 18.92 15.10
CA ALA A 24 0.77 18.49 15.27
C ALA A 24 1.27 17.71 14.04
N TYR A 25 0.49 16.73 13.55
CA TYR A 25 0.75 16.03 12.30
C TYR A 25 0.82 17.01 11.12
N ALA A 26 -0.19 17.87 10.96
CA ALA A 26 -0.25 18.82 9.85
C ALA A 26 1.00 19.71 9.75
N SER A 27 1.58 20.10 10.90
CA SER A 27 2.74 20.98 10.98
C SER A 27 4.08 20.27 10.79
N ASN A 28 4.15 18.96 11.10
CA ASN A 28 5.42 18.24 11.21
C ASN A 28 5.59 17.07 10.22
N ARG A 29 4.54 16.63 9.52
CA ARG A 29 4.56 15.48 8.59
C ARG A 29 5.58 15.55 7.44
N ASN A 30 6.17 16.72 7.20
CA ASN A 30 7.13 16.92 6.12
C ASN A 30 8.57 16.67 6.55
N TYR A 31 8.84 16.66 7.87
CA TYR A 31 10.16 16.42 8.42
C TYR A 31 10.49 14.93 8.34
N ASP A 32 11.63 14.61 7.74
CA ASP A 32 12.21 13.28 7.78
C ASP A 32 13.19 13.23 8.96
N ASP A 33 12.71 12.77 10.11
CA ASP A 33 13.49 12.65 11.35
C ASP A 33 14.38 11.38 11.34
N GLY A 34 14.36 10.59 10.26
CA GLY A 34 15.16 9.38 10.09
C GLY A 34 14.67 8.20 10.92
N VAL A 35 15.62 7.40 11.44
CA VAL A 35 15.32 6.23 12.27
C VAL A 35 15.56 6.59 13.73
N SER A 36 14.50 6.62 14.54
CA SER A 36 14.62 6.84 15.99
C SER A 36 15.12 5.59 16.72
N GLU A 37 15.67 5.76 17.93
CA GLU A 37 16.19 4.66 18.77
C GLU A 37 15.16 3.55 19.02
N ASN A 38 13.90 3.90 19.27
CA ASN A 38 12.80 2.94 19.45
C ASN A 38 12.09 2.60 18.12
N GLY A 39 12.51 3.19 17.01
CA GLY A 39 11.95 3.02 15.68
C GLY A 39 10.59 3.68 15.44
N MET A 40 10.04 4.37 16.43
CA MET A 40 8.77 5.07 16.35
C MET A 40 8.99 6.58 16.21
N LEU A 41 8.31 7.17 15.23
CA LEU A 41 8.35 8.58 14.90
C LEU A 41 7.16 9.29 15.54
N SER A 42 7.37 10.54 15.94
CA SER A 42 6.34 11.35 16.59
C SER A 42 5.55 12.21 15.62
N ASN A 43 6.13 12.51 14.45
CA ASN A 43 5.59 13.43 13.47
C ASN A 43 4.75 12.74 12.37
N VAL A 44 4.86 11.42 12.22
CA VAL A 44 4.07 10.60 11.29
C VAL A 44 3.62 9.29 11.94
N SER A 45 2.52 8.71 11.46
CA SER A 45 1.86 7.58 12.11
C SER A 45 2.58 6.25 11.96
N GLN A 46 3.37 6.06 10.89
CA GLN A 46 3.96 4.76 10.54
C GLN A 46 2.94 3.61 10.50
N LEU A 47 1.66 3.89 10.25
CA LEU A 47 0.60 2.87 10.22
C LEU A 47 0.51 2.10 8.89
N SER A 48 1.25 2.54 7.87
CA SER A 48 1.10 2.03 6.51
C SER A 48 1.35 0.53 6.33
N PRO A 49 2.27 -0.15 7.07
CA PRO A 49 2.39 -1.61 6.96
C PRO A 49 1.11 -2.34 7.40
N TRP A 50 0.54 -1.97 8.55
CA TRP A 50 -0.69 -2.59 9.07
C TRP A 50 -1.93 -2.26 8.23
N LEU A 51 -2.01 -1.03 7.68
CA LEU A 51 -3.05 -0.63 6.74
C LEU A 51 -2.95 -1.35 5.40
N HIS A 52 -1.73 -1.52 4.86
CA HIS A 52 -1.52 -2.30 3.64
C HIS A 52 -1.97 -3.74 3.86
N ALA A 53 -1.51 -4.38 4.95
CA ALA A 53 -1.86 -5.75 5.30
C ALA A 53 -3.34 -5.97 5.67
N GLY A 54 -4.15 -4.93 5.84
CA GLY A 54 -5.53 -5.05 6.31
C GLY A 54 -5.65 -5.53 7.76
N LEU A 55 -4.56 -5.48 8.53
CA LEU A 55 -4.58 -5.71 9.99
C LEU A 55 -5.29 -4.55 10.72
N LEU A 56 -5.27 -3.36 10.13
CA LEU A 56 -6.09 -2.21 10.47
C LEU A 56 -6.86 -1.77 9.22
N SER A 57 -8.05 -1.24 9.42
CA SER A 57 -8.81 -0.56 8.36
C SER A 57 -8.62 0.95 8.38
N GLU A 58 -8.79 1.58 7.22
CA GLU A 58 -8.85 3.03 7.09
C GLU A 58 -9.94 3.62 7.99
N ARG A 59 -11.09 2.95 8.09
CA ARG A 59 -12.22 3.38 8.93
C ARG A 59 -11.80 3.49 10.39
N GLU A 60 -11.08 2.52 10.93
CA GLU A 60 -10.57 2.57 12.31
C GLU A 60 -9.61 3.74 12.53
N VAL A 61 -8.72 4.00 11.57
CA VAL A 61 -7.78 5.11 11.65
C VAL A 61 -8.48 6.48 11.56
N ILE A 62 -9.50 6.59 10.70
CA ILE A 62 -10.33 7.79 10.57
C ILE A 62 -11.11 8.05 11.85
N VAL A 63 -11.78 7.03 12.40
CA VAL A 63 -12.54 7.13 13.65
C VAL A 63 -11.63 7.59 14.79
N ALA A 64 -10.47 6.96 14.97
CA ALA A 64 -9.53 7.35 16.02
C ALA A 64 -9.06 8.81 15.89
N ALA A 65 -8.87 9.31 14.68
CA ALA A 65 -8.49 10.71 14.45
C ALA A 65 -9.65 11.69 14.69
N LEU A 66 -10.88 11.30 14.30
CA LEU A 66 -12.10 12.09 14.54
C LEU A 66 -12.41 12.18 16.04
N ASP A 67 -12.34 11.07 16.77
CA ASP A 67 -12.61 11.02 18.21
C ASP A 67 -11.64 11.92 19.00
N GLU A 68 -10.37 11.98 18.58
CA GLU A 68 -9.34 12.73 19.29
C GLU A 68 -9.34 14.23 18.96
N HIS A 69 -9.68 14.62 17.72
CA HIS A 69 -9.43 15.97 17.23
C HIS A 69 -10.61 16.64 16.52
N GLY A 70 -11.65 15.88 16.21
CA GLY A 70 -12.75 16.30 15.35
C GLY A 70 -12.33 16.50 13.88
N PRO A 71 -13.29 16.69 12.97
CA PRO A 71 -13.06 16.74 11.52
C PRO A 71 -12.10 17.86 11.09
N GLY A 72 -12.19 19.03 11.72
CA GLY A 72 -11.44 20.22 11.30
C GLY A 72 -9.93 20.08 11.55
N LYS A 73 -9.54 19.62 12.75
CA LYS A 73 -8.13 19.46 13.10
C LYS A 73 -7.52 18.18 12.49
N ALA A 74 -8.32 17.12 12.35
CA ALA A 74 -7.88 15.86 11.76
C ALA A 74 -7.87 15.85 10.21
N GLU A 75 -8.44 16.88 9.55
CA GLU A 75 -8.62 16.94 8.09
C GLU A 75 -7.37 16.52 7.31
N LYS A 76 -6.21 17.03 7.71
CA LYS A 76 -4.96 16.75 7.00
C LYS A 76 -4.55 15.28 7.13
N PHE A 77 -4.76 14.64 8.28
CA PHE A 77 -4.44 13.22 8.47
C PHE A 77 -5.45 12.33 7.76
N ILE A 78 -6.74 12.65 7.86
CA ILE A 78 -7.82 11.94 7.15
C ILE A 78 -7.61 12.00 5.64
N ALA A 79 -7.25 13.18 5.10
CA ALA A 79 -6.95 13.32 3.68
C ALA A 79 -5.81 12.38 3.22
N GLU A 80 -4.84 12.08 4.09
CA GLU A 80 -3.70 11.20 3.78
C GLU A 80 -4.11 9.73 3.84
N VAL A 81 -5.09 9.36 4.68
CA VAL A 81 -5.75 8.05 4.61
C VAL A 81 -6.50 7.91 3.28
N PHE A 82 -7.25 8.94 2.87
CA PHE A 82 -7.99 8.93 1.61
C PHE A 82 -7.07 8.93 0.37
N TRP A 83 -5.81 9.35 0.45
CA TRP A 83 -4.86 9.19 -0.65
C TRP A 83 -4.64 7.71 -1.01
N ARG A 84 -4.57 6.81 -0.03
CA ARG A 84 -4.49 5.36 -0.25
C ARG A 84 -5.73 4.84 -0.97
N VAL A 85 -6.92 5.17 -0.45
CA VAL A 85 -8.22 4.77 -1.02
C VAL A 85 -8.38 5.30 -2.45
N TYR A 86 -7.98 6.55 -2.69
CA TYR A 86 -7.97 7.18 -4.00
C TYR A 86 -7.08 6.44 -4.99
N PHE A 87 -5.85 6.10 -4.60
CA PHE A 87 -4.93 5.42 -5.52
C PHE A 87 -5.47 4.04 -5.94
N LYS A 88 -6.02 3.26 -5.02
CA LYS A 88 -6.69 2.00 -5.35
C LYS A 88 -7.84 2.19 -6.32
N GLY A 89 -8.76 3.12 -6.03
CA GLY A 89 -9.88 3.42 -6.92
C GLY A 89 -9.46 3.99 -8.29
N TYR A 90 -8.34 4.71 -8.37
CA TYR A 90 -7.80 5.20 -9.64
C TYR A 90 -7.20 4.07 -10.48
N LEU A 91 -6.43 3.17 -9.85
CA LEU A 91 -5.81 2.04 -10.52
C LEU A 91 -6.86 1.01 -10.96
N GLU A 92 -7.89 0.77 -10.16
CA GLU A 92 -9.00 -0.14 -10.49
C GLU A 92 -9.78 0.32 -11.72
N GLN A 93 -9.87 1.63 -11.93
CA GLN A 93 -10.46 2.21 -13.14
C GLN A 93 -9.49 2.23 -14.33
N ARG A 94 -8.22 1.88 -14.15
CA ARG A 94 -7.17 1.94 -15.20
C ARG A 94 -6.18 0.79 -15.03
N PRO A 95 -6.64 -0.48 -15.09
CA PRO A 95 -5.78 -1.62 -14.81
C PRO A 95 -4.59 -1.71 -15.77
N ALA A 96 -4.73 -1.22 -17.00
CA ALA A 96 -3.65 -1.10 -17.98
C ALA A 96 -2.42 -0.30 -17.49
N VAL A 97 -2.54 0.58 -16.49
CA VAL A 97 -1.39 1.26 -15.87
C VAL A 97 -0.49 0.26 -15.13
N TRP A 98 -1.08 -0.70 -14.43
CA TRP A 98 -0.35 -1.76 -13.73
C TRP A 98 0.34 -2.70 -14.71
N ASP A 99 -0.35 -3.08 -15.79
CA ASP A 99 0.25 -3.94 -16.82
C ASP A 99 1.40 -3.24 -17.56
N ALA A 100 1.25 -1.96 -17.89
CA ALA A 100 2.32 -1.18 -18.50
C ALA A 100 3.52 -0.98 -17.55
N TYR A 101 3.27 -0.86 -16.24
CA TYR A 101 4.35 -0.87 -15.25
C TYR A 101 5.11 -2.21 -15.29
N LYS A 102 4.43 -3.35 -15.21
CA LYS A 102 5.06 -4.69 -15.24
C LYS A 102 5.89 -4.89 -16.52
N GLN A 103 5.30 -4.58 -17.69
CA GLN A 103 6.00 -4.68 -18.98
C GLN A 103 7.21 -3.74 -19.05
N GLY A 104 7.06 -2.49 -18.57
CA GLY A 104 8.14 -1.51 -18.54
C GLY A 104 9.28 -1.93 -17.60
N ARG A 105 8.97 -2.49 -16.43
CA ARG A 105 9.95 -3.06 -15.50
C ARG A 105 10.74 -4.18 -16.17
N ASP A 106 10.05 -5.15 -16.77
CA ASP A 106 10.71 -6.31 -17.37
C ASP A 106 11.61 -5.89 -18.55
N GLY A 107 11.14 -4.96 -19.38
CA GLY A 107 11.94 -4.36 -20.45
C GLY A 107 13.18 -3.61 -19.92
N ALA A 108 13.04 -2.85 -18.83
CA ALA A 108 14.14 -2.12 -18.21
C ALA A 108 15.18 -3.08 -17.60
N LEU A 109 14.76 -4.19 -16.99
CA LEU A 109 15.65 -5.24 -16.47
C LEU A 109 16.47 -5.88 -17.60
N ILE A 110 15.84 -6.22 -18.73
CA ILE A 110 16.55 -6.72 -19.93
C ILE A 110 17.56 -5.68 -20.43
N ALA A 111 17.20 -4.39 -20.43
CA ALA A 111 18.09 -3.30 -20.81
C ALA A 111 19.31 -3.17 -19.88
N VAL A 112 19.13 -3.39 -18.57
CA VAL A 112 20.22 -3.45 -17.58
C VAL A 112 21.14 -4.63 -17.87
N GLN A 113 20.59 -5.83 -18.08
CA GLN A 113 21.38 -7.04 -18.38
C GLN A 113 22.23 -6.88 -19.65
N ASN A 114 21.73 -6.17 -20.66
CA ASN A 114 22.39 -6.01 -21.95
C ASN A 114 23.34 -4.80 -22.02
N ASN A 115 23.47 -3.98 -20.98
CA ASN A 115 24.31 -2.79 -20.99
C ASN A 115 25.04 -2.58 -19.66
N SER A 116 26.36 -2.74 -19.66
CA SER A 116 27.19 -2.65 -18.45
C SER A 116 27.13 -1.29 -17.75
N GLY A 117 26.95 -0.20 -18.49
CA GLY A 117 26.79 1.13 -17.92
C GLY A 117 25.45 1.28 -17.17
N ARG A 118 24.37 0.77 -17.75
CA ARG A 118 23.06 0.71 -17.08
C ARG A 118 23.08 -0.21 -15.88
N ALA A 119 23.72 -1.37 -16.00
CA ALA A 119 23.91 -2.31 -14.89
C ALA A 119 24.64 -1.65 -13.72
N LYS A 120 25.76 -0.97 -13.98
CA LYS A 120 26.52 -0.26 -12.96
C LYS A 120 25.69 0.83 -12.28
N GLY A 121 25.00 1.68 -13.04
CA GLY A 121 24.17 2.75 -12.46
C GLY A 121 23.00 2.23 -11.62
N TYR A 122 22.35 1.16 -12.07
CA TYR A 122 21.29 0.49 -11.31
C TYR A 122 21.82 -0.16 -10.03
N GLU A 123 22.98 -0.83 -10.10
CA GLU A 123 23.65 -1.43 -8.95
C GLU A 123 24.07 -0.38 -7.92
N GLU A 124 24.72 0.71 -8.35
CA GLU A 124 25.12 1.82 -7.47
C GLU A 124 23.90 2.45 -6.78
N ALA A 125 22.77 2.61 -7.49
CA ALA A 125 21.55 3.16 -6.90
C ALA A 125 20.94 2.22 -5.85
N THR A 126 20.75 0.95 -6.20
CA THR A 126 20.14 -0.05 -5.32
C THR A 126 21.01 -0.44 -4.12
N GLN A 127 22.33 -0.26 -4.21
CA GLN A 127 23.26 -0.52 -3.11
C GLN A 127 23.69 0.77 -2.37
N GLY A 128 23.06 1.92 -2.66
CA GLY A 128 23.32 3.18 -1.95
C GLY A 128 24.76 3.69 -2.10
N ARG A 129 25.31 3.68 -3.33
CA ARG A 129 26.67 4.15 -3.65
C ARG A 129 26.71 5.13 -4.82
N THR A 130 25.70 5.98 -4.92
CA THR A 130 25.58 6.99 -5.98
C THR A 130 26.49 8.20 -5.75
N GLY A 131 26.94 8.40 -4.50
CA GLY A 131 27.68 9.58 -4.08
C GLY A 131 26.79 10.76 -3.67
N ILE A 132 25.45 10.60 -3.72
CA ILE A 132 24.49 11.56 -3.21
C ILE A 132 24.09 11.11 -1.81
N GLU A 133 24.64 11.75 -0.77
CA GLU A 133 24.49 11.34 0.64
C GLU A 133 23.04 11.03 1.02
N ALA A 134 22.09 11.94 0.74
CA ALA A 134 20.70 11.73 1.07
C ALA A 134 20.10 10.48 0.40
N PHE A 135 20.39 10.28 -0.89
CA PHE A 135 19.88 9.14 -1.65
C PHE A 135 20.48 7.82 -1.14
N ASP A 136 21.79 7.80 -0.92
CA ASP A 136 22.52 6.63 -0.44
C ASP A 136 22.03 6.23 0.96
N MET A 137 21.81 7.21 1.85
CA MET A 137 21.21 7.00 3.18
C MET A 137 19.82 6.35 3.07
N TRP A 138 18.93 6.90 2.24
CA TRP A 138 17.57 6.38 2.10
C TRP A 138 17.52 5.00 1.44
N SER A 139 18.43 4.70 0.51
CA SER A 139 18.56 3.37 -0.09
C SER A 139 18.88 2.33 0.97
N HIS A 140 19.89 2.59 1.82
CA HIS A 140 20.22 1.73 2.95
C HIS A 140 19.09 1.65 3.98
N GLU A 141 18.49 2.78 4.36
CA GLU A 141 17.39 2.83 5.33
C GLU A 141 16.20 1.96 4.89
N LEU A 142 15.82 2.05 3.61
CA LEU A 142 14.73 1.24 3.07
C LEU A 142 15.06 -0.26 3.16
N VAL A 143 16.24 -0.69 2.74
CA VAL A 143 16.64 -2.11 2.78
C VAL A 143 16.75 -2.62 4.22
N GLN A 144 17.30 -1.82 5.13
CA GLN A 144 17.57 -2.21 6.52
C GLN A 144 16.35 -2.15 7.44
N THR A 145 15.28 -1.47 7.04
CA THR A 145 14.11 -1.27 7.91
C THR A 145 12.79 -1.70 7.27
N GLY A 146 12.74 -1.81 5.95
CA GLY A 146 11.52 -2.05 5.19
C GLY A 146 10.54 -0.87 5.19
N TYR A 147 10.98 0.32 5.61
CA TYR A 147 10.17 1.53 5.69
C TYR A 147 10.98 2.74 5.24
N LEU A 148 10.30 3.73 4.67
CA LEU A 148 10.90 5.03 4.34
C LEU A 148 9.87 6.14 4.51
N HIS A 149 10.27 7.31 5.01
CA HIS A 149 9.39 8.48 5.14
C HIS A 149 8.86 8.95 3.78
N ASN A 150 7.60 9.39 3.69
CA ASN A 150 6.97 9.74 2.41
C ASN A 150 7.71 10.86 1.63
N HIS A 151 8.21 11.89 2.32
CA HIS A 151 8.98 12.93 1.62
C HIS A 151 10.32 12.38 1.09
N ALA A 152 10.98 11.50 1.85
CA ALA A 152 12.18 10.80 1.40
C ALA A 152 11.88 9.94 0.16
N ARG A 153 10.75 9.23 0.14
CA ARG A 153 10.26 8.49 -1.06
C ARG A 153 10.13 9.39 -2.29
N MET A 154 9.54 10.58 -2.15
CA MET A 154 9.39 11.54 -3.25
C MET A 154 10.73 12.09 -3.74
N TRP A 155 11.63 12.45 -2.84
CA TRP A 155 12.99 12.91 -3.22
C TRP A 155 13.79 11.78 -3.87
N PHE A 156 13.78 10.58 -3.29
CA PHE A 156 14.41 9.39 -3.84
C PHE A 156 13.96 9.13 -5.27
N ALA A 157 12.64 9.10 -5.52
CA ALA A 157 12.09 8.89 -6.86
C ALA A 157 12.51 9.99 -7.84
N SER A 158 12.51 11.26 -7.42
CA SER A 158 12.96 12.36 -8.27
C SER A 158 14.44 12.25 -8.61
N ILE A 159 15.30 11.88 -7.65
CA ILE A 159 16.74 11.72 -7.86
C ILE A 159 16.98 10.53 -8.81
N TRP A 160 16.31 9.40 -8.58
CA TRP A 160 16.35 8.21 -9.42
C TRP A 160 16.06 8.54 -10.89
N ILE A 161 14.95 9.21 -11.14
CA ILE A 161 14.47 9.49 -12.51
C ILE A 161 15.33 10.57 -13.17
N PHE A 162 15.57 11.68 -12.47
CA PHE A 162 16.02 12.91 -13.13
C PHE A 162 17.50 13.23 -12.95
N THR A 163 18.11 12.75 -11.87
CA THR A 163 19.53 12.95 -11.60
C THR A 163 20.32 11.73 -12.06
N LEU A 164 19.91 10.52 -11.67
CA LEU A 164 20.55 9.27 -12.06
C LEU A 164 20.13 8.78 -13.45
N LYS A 165 19.03 9.31 -14.00
CA LYS A 165 18.49 8.97 -15.33
C LYS A 165 18.19 7.47 -15.50
N LEU A 166 17.69 6.85 -14.43
CA LEU A 166 17.27 5.45 -14.42
C LEU A 166 15.78 5.34 -14.73
N ASP A 167 15.38 4.21 -15.32
CA ASP A 167 13.98 3.89 -15.60
C ASP A 167 13.16 3.90 -14.31
N TRP A 168 12.06 4.65 -14.28
CA TRP A 168 11.25 4.83 -13.07
C TRP A 168 10.64 3.50 -12.59
N GLN A 169 10.36 2.58 -13.51
CA GLN A 169 9.80 1.26 -13.21
C GLN A 169 10.76 0.43 -12.35
N LEU A 170 12.08 0.57 -12.54
CA LEU A 170 13.09 -0.12 -11.72
C LEU A 170 13.12 0.44 -10.29
N GLY A 171 12.93 1.75 -10.14
CA GLY A 171 12.86 2.38 -8.81
C GLY A 171 11.55 2.02 -8.08
N ALA A 172 10.44 1.99 -8.81
CA ALA A 172 9.15 1.51 -8.30
C ALA A 172 9.24 0.03 -7.88
N ASP A 173 9.92 -0.81 -8.67
CA ASP A 173 10.15 -2.22 -8.32
C ASP A 173 11.03 -2.37 -7.07
N PHE A 174 12.13 -1.60 -6.97
CA PHE A 174 12.97 -1.55 -5.76
C PHE A 174 12.12 -1.21 -4.51
N PHE A 175 11.25 -0.21 -4.61
CA PHE A 175 10.33 0.11 -3.52
C PHE A 175 9.36 -1.03 -3.21
N LEU A 176 8.75 -1.63 -4.21
CA LEU A 176 7.78 -2.71 -4.03
C LEU A 176 8.39 -3.95 -3.34
N ARG A 177 9.65 -4.26 -3.67
CA ARG A 177 10.41 -5.37 -3.07
C ARG A 177 10.82 -5.11 -1.62
N HIS A 178 11.13 -3.87 -1.24
CA HIS A 178 11.68 -3.59 0.08
C HIS A 178 10.70 -2.98 1.08
N LEU A 179 9.62 -2.33 0.63
CA LEU A 179 8.63 -1.73 1.53
C LEU A 179 7.68 -2.77 2.14
N MET A 180 7.52 -2.76 3.46
CA MET A 180 6.46 -3.53 4.12
C MET A 180 5.06 -3.08 3.66
N ASP A 181 4.91 -1.80 3.32
CA ASP A 181 3.69 -1.19 2.78
C ASP A 181 3.66 -1.14 1.24
N GLY A 182 4.27 -2.13 0.57
CA GLY A 182 4.38 -2.26 -0.89
C GLY A 182 3.06 -2.46 -1.63
N ASP A 183 2.18 -1.46 -1.57
CA ASP A 183 0.88 -1.41 -2.24
C ASP A 183 1.02 -1.10 -3.73
N ALA A 184 0.44 -1.93 -4.60
CA ALA A 184 0.58 -1.79 -6.06
C ALA A 184 0.09 -0.43 -6.58
N ALA A 185 -1.06 0.05 -6.08
CA ALA A 185 -1.66 1.30 -6.50
C ALA A 185 -0.88 2.50 -6.01
N SER A 186 -0.64 2.57 -4.70
CA SER A 186 0.04 3.69 -4.06
C SER A 186 1.47 3.83 -4.56
N ASN A 187 2.20 2.72 -4.72
CA ASN A 187 3.57 2.75 -5.23
C ASN A 187 3.61 3.19 -6.71
N THR A 188 2.89 2.50 -7.60
CA THR A 188 2.94 2.76 -9.04
C THR A 188 2.49 4.18 -9.37
N LEU A 189 1.38 4.64 -8.79
CA LEU A 189 0.83 5.95 -9.09
C LEU A 189 1.64 7.09 -8.46
N SER A 190 2.30 6.88 -7.31
CA SER A 190 3.20 7.86 -6.73
C SER A 190 4.47 8.06 -7.57
N TRP A 191 5.08 6.99 -8.07
CA TRP A 191 6.22 7.08 -8.99
C TRP A 191 5.83 7.77 -10.29
N ARG A 192 4.67 7.44 -10.86
CA ARG A 192 4.13 8.13 -12.05
C ARG A 192 3.83 9.60 -11.77
N TRP A 193 3.40 9.95 -10.56
CA TRP A 193 3.18 11.34 -10.16
C TRP A 193 4.50 12.12 -10.10
N VAL A 194 5.54 11.55 -9.48
CA VAL A 194 6.88 12.18 -9.46
C VAL A 194 7.43 12.34 -10.87
N ALA A 195 7.25 11.35 -11.73
CA ALA A 195 7.68 11.38 -13.14
C ALA A 195 6.96 12.42 -14.00
N GLY A 196 5.80 12.92 -13.58
CA GLY A 196 4.92 13.80 -14.38
C GLY A 196 4.01 13.06 -15.37
N LEU A 197 3.83 11.74 -15.19
CA LEU A 197 2.96 10.89 -15.98
C LEU A 197 1.53 10.82 -15.42
N HIS A 198 1.35 10.93 -14.10
CA HIS A 198 0.02 10.92 -13.47
C HIS A 198 -0.74 12.23 -13.69
N THR A 199 -0.06 13.36 -13.49
CA THR A 199 -0.53 14.68 -13.94
C THR A 199 0.36 15.11 -15.10
N LYS A 200 -0.07 14.78 -16.32
CA LYS A 200 0.71 14.97 -17.56
C LYS A 200 1.38 16.35 -17.59
N GLY A 201 2.70 16.34 -17.70
CA GLY A 201 3.53 17.55 -17.79
C GLY A 201 3.87 18.23 -16.46
N LYS A 202 3.57 17.61 -15.31
CA LYS A 202 3.90 18.14 -13.98
C LYS A 202 4.65 17.12 -13.15
N ASN A 203 5.97 17.12 -13.25
CA ASN A 203 6.85 16.31 -12.42
C ASN A 203 7.15 16.97 -11.06
N TYR A 204 7.60 16.14 -10.12
CA TYR A 204 8.15 16.60 -8.85
C TYR A 204 9.69 16.65 -8.95
N ALA A 205 10.28 17.79 -8.61
CA ALA A 205 11.72 18.00 -8.59
C ALA A 205 12.24 18.08 -7.15
N ALA A 206 13.15 17.17 -6.80
CA ALA A 206 13.92 17.25 -5.56
C ALA A 206 14.81 18.49 -5.57
N ARG A 207 14.91 19.16 -4.41
CA ARG A 207 15.77 20.31 -4.21
C ARG A 207 16.65 20.10 -3.00
N ALA A 208 17.95 20.32 -3.14
CA ALA A 208 18.93 20.13 -2.08
C ALA A 208 18.61 20.98 -0.84
N SER A 209 18.17 22.23 -1.06
CA SER A 209 17.74 23.14 0.01
C SER A 209 16.54 22.63 0.80
N ASN A 210 15.61 21.94 0.12
CA ASN A 210 14.41 21.39 0.74
C ASN A 210 14.76 20.12 1.54
N ILE A 211 15.56 19.23 0.96
CA ILE A 211 16.09 18.03 1.65
C ILE A 211 16.83 18.44 2.92
N LYS A 212 17.77 19.39 2.81
CA LYS A 212 18.53 19.92 3.95
C LYS A 212 17.63 20.44 5.06
N ARG A 213 16.60 21.23 4.72
CA ARG A 213 15.67 21.81 5.71
C ARG A 213 14.88 20.72 6.44
N TYR A 214 14.32 19.76 5.71
CA TYR A 214 13.39 18.79 6.31
C TYR A 214 14.08 17.56 6.89
N THR A 215 15.40 17.42 6.70
CA THR A 215 16.22 16.41 7.38
C THR A 215 17.04 17.00 8.54
N GLU A 216 16.83 18.28 8.88
CA GLU A 216 17.61 18.98 9.93
C GLU A 216 17.50 18.36 11.32
N ARG A 217 16.48 17.52 11.54
CA ARG A 217 16.16 16.86 12.80
C ARG A 217 16.72 15.42 12.89
N ARG A 218 17.35 14.90 11.83
CA ARG A 218 17.94 13.55 11.85
C ARG A 218 19.11 13.50 12.81
N ASP A 219 19.30 12.34 13.43
CA ASP A 219 20.53 12.02 14.15
C ASP A 219 21.71 12.06 13.16
N GLY A 220 22.67 12.96 13.39
CA GLY A 220 23.75 13.27 12.43
C GLY A 220 23.58 14.61 11.68
N GLY A 221 22.43 15.27 11.82
CA GLY A 221 22.14 16.55 11.20
C GLY A 221 21.53 16.43 9.80
N PRO A 222 21.38 17.56 9.08
CA PRO A 222 20.73 17.58 7.78
C PRO A 222 21.55 16.84 6.72
N LEU A 223 20.87 16.06 5.87
CA LEU A 223 21.50 15.34 4.76
C LEU A 223 21.86 16.31 3.62
N SER A 224 23.04 16.10 3.03
CA SER A 224 23.44 16.75 1.79
C SER A 224 22.85 16.03 0.57
N ALA A 225 22.57 16.80 -0.47
CA ALA A 225 22.14 16.29 -1.77
C ALA A 225 22.70 17.21 -2.86
N GLU A 226 24.02 17.31 -2.95
CA GLU A 226 24.67 18.11 -3.99
C GLU A 226 24.56 17.44 -5.37
N GLY A 227 24.60 18.24 -6.43
CA GLY A 227 24.61 17.74 -7.81
C GLY A 227 23.26 17.29 -8.38
N LEU A 228 22.14 17.62 -7.72
CA LEU A 228 20.81 17.28 -8.23
C LEU A 228 20.46 18.05 -9.51
N ASN A 229 19.68 17.37 -10.36
CA ASN A 229 18.91 18.04 -11.40
C ASN A 229 17.65 18.68 -10.78
N GLU A 230 17.70 19.96 -10.42
CA GLU A 230 16.59 20.67 -9.74
C GLU A 230 15.52 21.27 -10.67
N ASP A 231 15.79 21.35 -11.98
CA ASP A 231 14.83 21.80 -13.01
C ASP A 231 14.61 20.74 -14.12
N PRO A 232 14.24 19.49 -13.76
CA PRO A 232 14.04 18.45 -14.74
C PRO A 232 12.77 18.63 -15.54
N GLN A 233 12.80 18.19 -16.80
CA GLN A 233 11.60 18.08 -17.63
C GLN A 233 10.80 16.82 -17.25
N PRO A 234 9.46 16.88 -17.27
CA PRO A 234 8.62 15.73 -17.02
C PRO A 234 8.82 14.65 -18.08
N LEU A 235 8.63 13.38 -17.69
CA LEU A 235 8.57 12.29 -18.65
C LEU A 235 7.30 12.39 -19.50
N SER A 236 7.36 11.84 -20.70
CA SER A 236 6.22 11.67 -21.60
C SER A 236 6.01 10.19 -21.90
N GLU A 237 4.75 9.80 -22.07
CA GLU A 237 4.36 8.49 -22.59
C GLU A 237 3.33 8.71 -23.70
N GLU A 238 3.39 7.88 -24.74
CA GLU A 238 2.43 7.93 -25.85
C GLU A 238 1.11 7.22 -25.50
N THR A 239 1.19 6.20 -24.65
CA THR A 239 0.04 5.38 -24.26
C THR A 239 -0.92 6.17 -23.38
N GLU A 240 -2.18 6.27 -23.80
CA GLU A 240 -3.25 6.75 -22.94
C GLU A 240 -3.94 5.57 -22.24
N HIS A 241 -3.82 5.52 -20.92
CA HIS A 241 -4.53 4.54 -20.09
C HIS A 241 -5.98 4.97 -19.92
N GLN A 242 -6.84 4.46 -20.80
CA GLN A 242 -8.27 4.74 -20.78
C GLN A 242 -8.89 4.27 -19.47
N ARG A 243 -9.90 5.03 -19.04
CA ARG A 243 -10.66 4.73 -17.85
C ARG A 243 -11.74 3.70 -18.18
N GLU A 244 -11.78 2.62 -17.42
CA GLU A 244 -12.81 1.59 -17.47
C GLU A 244 -13.92 1.89 -16.45
N PRO A 245 -15.18 1.51 -16.73
CA PRO A 245 -16.24 1.54 -15.73
C PRO A 245 -15.89 0.66 -14.53
N LEU A 246 -16.23 1.11 -13.32
CA LEU A 246 -16.14 0.26 -12.14
C LEU A 246 -17.33 -0.70 -12.12
N ASP A 247 -17.05 -2.00 -12.05
CA ASP A 247 -18.03 -3.04 -11.78
C ASP A 247 -17.81 -3.55 -10.34
N LEU A 248 -18.22 -2.75 -9.36
CA LEU A 248 -18.01 -3.09 -7.95
C LEU A 248 -19.07 -4.09 -7.48
N PRO A 249 -18.69 -5.13 -6.75
CA PRO A 249 -19.66 -6.04 -6.14
C PRO A 249 -20.53 -5.27 -5.15
N ALA A 250 -21.84 -5.53 -5.24
CA ALA A 250 -22.78 -5.09 -4.22
C ALA A 250 -22.39 -5.67 -2.86
N ALA A 251 -22.79 -4.98 -1.78
CA ALA A 251 -22.65 -5.57 -0.44
C ALA A 251 -23.44 -6.88 -0.39
N PRO A 252 -22.82 -8.00 0.03
CA PRO A 252 -23.53 -9.27 0.12
C PRO A 252 -24.61 -9.18 1.20
N SER A 253 -25.80 -9.69 0.88
CA SER A 253 -26.88 -9.83 1.86
C SER A 253 -26.54 -10.90 2.90
N ALA A 254 -27.17 -10.84 4.08
CA ALA A 254 -26.84 -11.74 5.19
C ALA A 254 -27.09 -13.23 4.86
N ASP A 255 -28.10 -13.52 4.03
CA ASP A 255 -28.43 -14.87 3.54
C ASP A 255 -27.35 -15.45 2.63
N ALA A 256 -26.51 -14.61 2.02
CA ALA A 256 -25.34 -15.07 1.27
C ALA A 256 -24.37 -15.88 2.13
N PHE A 257 -24.46 -15.80 3.47
CA PHE A 257 -23.61 -16.51 4.43
C PHE A 257 -24.33 -17.64 5.19
N ASP A 258 -25.58 -17.97 4.82
CA ASP A 258 -26.34 -19.02 5.52
C ASP A 258 -25.79 -20.43 5.26
N ALA A 259 -25.22 -20.67 4.07
CA ALA A 259 -24.50 -21.90 3.77
C ALA A 259 -23.05 -21.83 4.30
N PRO A 260 -22.47 -22.94 4.81
CA PRO A 260 -21.09 -22.97 5.28
C PRO A 260 -20.09 -22.44 4.25
N PHE A 261 -19.12 -21.65 4.72
CA PHE A 261 -18.11 -21.01 3.90
C PHE A 261 -16.78 -20.93 4.65
N ALA A 262 -15.67 -20.89 3.90
CA ALA A 262 -14.37 -20.51 4.41
C ALA A 262 -14.13 -19.01 4.21
N LEU A 263 -13.35 -18.36 5.09
CA LEU A 263 -12.88 -16.99 4.91
C LEU A 263 -11.44 -17.00 4.40
N LEU A 264 -11.18 -16.34 3.26
CA LEU A 264 -9.84 -16.04 2.80
C LEU A 264 -9.25 -14.84 3.55
N LEU A 265 -8.02 -14.96 4.03
CA LEU A 265 -7.17 -13.85 4.48
C LEU A 265 -5.90 -13.83 3.62
N HIS A 266 -5.57 -12.68 3.05
CA HIS A 266 -4.43 -12.50 2.14
C HIS A 266 -3.65 -11.23 2.47
N ASP A 267 -2.59 -10.94 1.72
CA ASP A 267 -1.61 -9.88 2.02
C ASP A 267 -2.16 -8.44 2.09
N GLU A 268 -3.42 -8.23 1.71
CA GLU A 268 -4.10 -6.91 1.77
C GLU A 268 -5.36 -6.92 2.65
N ALA A 269 -5.69 -8.06 3.25
CA ALA A 269 -6.88 -8.29 4.07
C ALA A 269 -6.61 -9.40 5.10
N ALA A 270 -5.57 -9.23 5.90
CA ALA A 270 -5.12 -10.23 6.86
C ALA A 270 -5.93 -10.26 8.16
N SER A 271 -7.00 -9.47 8.32
CA SER A 271 -7.84 -9.52 9.53
C SER A 271 -9.31 -9.73 9.18
N HIS A 272 -9.98 -10.57 9.97
CA HIS A 272 -11.42 -10.76 9.91
C HIS A 272 -12.22 -9.56 10.48
N VAL A 273 -11.62 -8.77 11.37
CA VAL A 273 -12.35 -7.73 12.13
C VAL A 273 -12.91 -6.63 11.23
N PRO A 274 -12.14 -6.06 10.28
CA PRO A 274 -12.68 -5.07 9.34
C PRO A 274 -13.80 -5.60 8.43
N LEU A 275 -13.90 -6.92 8.25
CA LEU A 275 -14.78 -7.52 7.24
C LEU A 275 -16.24 -7.64 7.69
N THR A 276 -16.51 -7.52 8.99
CA THR A 276 -17.87 -7.48 9.58
C THR A 276 -18.78 -8.63 9.08
N LEU A 277 -18.32 -9.87 9.23
CA LEU A 277 -19.08 -11.06 8.77
C LEU A 277 -20.39 -11.24 9.55
N PRO A 278 -21.54 -11.47 8.88
CA PRO A 278 -22.83 -11.66 9.56
C PRO A 278 -22.98 -13.05 10.19
N ARG A 279 -22.14 -14.01 9.80
CA ARG A 279 -22.10 -15.39 10.30
C ARG A 279 -20.64 -15.82 10.50
N PRO A 280 -20.34 -16.73 11.45
CA PRO A 280 -18.99 -17.26 11.59
C PRO A 280 -18.61 -18.15 10.40
N PRO A 281 -17.39 -18.04 9.85
CA PRO A 281 -16.88 -18.97 8.85
C PRO A 281 -16.62 -20.36 9.47
N ALA A 282 -16.75 -21.40 8.67
CA ALA A 282 -16.45 -22.78 9.08
C ALA A 282 -14.96 -23.12 9.02
N ALA A 283 -14.15 -22.32 8.32
CA ALA A 283 -12.70 -22.40 8.31
C ALA A 283 -12.08 -21.06 7.90
N ILE A 284 -10.82 -20.84 8.28
CA ILE A 284 -10.00 -19.73 7.80
C ILE A 284 -8.94 -20.27 6.84
N ILE A 285 -8.75 -19.61 5.70
CA ILE A 285 -7.71 -19.92 4.73
C ILE A 285 -6.76 -18.73 4.64
N GLY A 286 -5.52 -18.89 5.07
CA GLY A 286 -4.46 -17.89 4.91
C GLY A 286 -3.68 -18.09 3.62
N ALA A 287 -3.55 -17.06 2.79
CA ALA A 287 -2.84 -17.13 1.51
C ALA A 287 -1.88 -15.94 1.32
N ALA A 288 -0.69 -16.02 1.93
CA ALA A 288 0.36 -15.02 1.74
C ALA A 288 1.05 -15.21 0.38
N ARG A 289 1.34 -14.12 -0.33
CA ARG A 289 2.01 -14.09 -1.64
C ARG A 289 3.07 -12.97 -1.72
N PRO A 290 3.99 -12.82 -0.75
CA PRO A 290 4.97 -11.74 -0.79
C PRO A 290 5.80 -11.75 -2.07
N GLU A 291 6.18 -12.93 -2.57
CA GLU A 291 6.99 -13.07 -3.78
C GLU A 291 6.27 -12.64 -5.07
N ALA A 292 4.95 -12.48 -5.05
CA ALA A 292 4.22 -11.98 -6.22
C ALA A 292 4.47 -10.50 -6.51
N ARG A 293 5.06 -9.76 -5.55
CA ARG A 293 5.38 -8.33 -5.67
C ARG A 293 6.30 -8.03 -6.85
N SER A 294 7.24 -8.92 -7.16
CA SER A 294 8.24 -8.68 -8.19
C SER A 294 8.75 -9.98 -8.82
N THR A 295 9.43 -9.86 -9.95
CA THR A 295 10.24 -10.94 -10.54
C THR A 295 11.62 -11.05 -9.88
N GLY A 296 12.04 -10.04 -9.11
CA GLY A 296 13.26 -10.07 -8.30
C GLY A 296 12.99 -10.42 -6.83
N GLU A 297 14.06 -10.69 -6.09
CA GLU A 297 14.00 -11.06 -4.67
C GLU A 297 13.35 -9.98 -3.80
N VAL A 298 12.32 -10.38 -3.04
CA VAL A 298 11.63 -9.52 -2.09
C VAL A 298 12.46 -9.40 -0.81
N GLY A 299 12.60 -8.18 -0.30
CA GLY A 299 13.40 -7.90 0.89
C GLY A 299 12.84 -8.58 2.14
N GLU A 300 13.73 -9.05 3.02
CA GLU A 300 13.39 -9.82 4.23
C GLU A 300 12.28 -9.16 5.07
N HIS A 301 12.37 -7.85 5.33
CA HIS A 301 11.37 -7.14 6.12
C HIS A 301 9.98 -7.15 5.47
N ALA A 302 9.90 -6.93 4.16
CA ALA A 302 8.65 -6.94 3.42
C ALA A 302 8.02 -8.33 3.39
N ALA A 303 8.82 -9.36 3.07
CA ALA A 303 8.37 -10.75 3.04
C ALA A 303 7.91 -11.22 4.42
N ARG A 304 8.72 -11.01 5.47
CA ARG A 304 8.41 -11.41 6.84
C ARG A 304 7.16 -10.71 7.38
N PHE A 305 6.98 -9.43 7.09
CA PHE A 305 5.79 -8.70 7.55
C PHE A 305 4.53 -9.21 6.85
N ALA A 306 4.55 -9.41 5.53
CA ALA A 306 3.40 -9.89 4.77
C ALA A 306 2.97 -11.31 5.20
N THR A 307 3.91 -12.26 5.26
CA THR A 307 3.64 -13.63 5.72
C THR A 307 3.15 -13.64 7.16
N GLY A 308 3.86 -12.95 8.07
CA GLY A 308 3.50 -12.90 9.47
C GLY A 308 2.13 -12.24 9.72
N ALA A 309 1.70 -11.31 8.87
CA ALA A 309 0.40 -10.66 8.98
C ALA A 309 -0.73 -11.64 8.67
N VAL A 310 -0.61 -12.40 7.58
CA VAL A 310 -1.58 -13.43 7.21
C VAL A 310 -1.62 -14.55 8.24
N GLU A 311 -0.47 -15.03 8.71
CA GLU A 311 -0.39 -16.07 9.74
C GLU A 311 -1.01 -15.64 11.08
N SER A 312 -0.66 -14.45 11.58
CA SER A 312 -1.20 -13.92 12.83
C SER A 312 -2.69 -13.66 12.72
N GLY A 313 -3.12 -13.12 11.58
CA GLY A 313 -4.50 -12.88 11.20
C GLY A 313 -5.36 -14.13 11.16
N ALA A 314 -4.87 -15.18 10.49
CA ALA A 314 -5.54 -16.46 10.40
C ALA A 314 -5.65 -17.14 11.77
N THR A 315 -4.58 -17.07 12.58
CA THR A 315 -4.58 -17.58 13.96
C THR A 315 -5.60 -16.84 14.83
N GLU A 316 -5.65 -15.51 14.75
CA GLU A 316 -6.60 -14.70 15.50
C GLU A 316 -8.05 -14.99 15.09
N ALA A 317 -8.31 -15.09 13.78
CA ALA A 317 -9.64 -15.38 13.23
C ALA A 317 -10.13 -16.79 13.60
N ALA A 318 -9.28 -17.81 13.44
CA ALA A 318 -9.62 -19.19 13.77
C ALA A 318 -9.99 -19.33 15.25
N LYS A 319 -9.24 -18.65 16.13
CA LYS A 319 -9.56 -18.57 17.55
C LYS A 319 -10.87 -17.82 17.83
N ALA A 320 -11.12 -16.71 17.13
CA ALA A 320 -12.32 -15.90 17.32
C ALA A 320 -13.61 -16.64 16.92
N PHE A 321 -13.54 -17.51 15.91
CA PHE A 321 -14.69 -18.23 15.37
C PHE A 321 -14.75 -19.72 15.77
N ASP A 322 -13.78 -20.19 16.55
CA ASP A 322 -13.66 -21.60 16.98
C ASP A 322 -13.69 -22.58 15.79
N CYS A 323 -12.86 -22.31 14.79
CA CYS A 323 -12.80 -23.07 13.53
C CYS A 323 -11.34 -23.34 13.11
N PRO A 324 -11.08 -24.32 12.22
CA PRO A 324 -9.73 -24.60 11.76
C PRO A 324 -9.14 -23.47 10.90
N ALA A 325 -7.82 -23.31 10.97
CA ALA A 325 -7.03 -22.51 10.04
C ALA A 325 -6.27 -23.45 9.08
N LEU A 326 -6.35 -23.16 7.79
CA LEU A 326 -5.61 -23.81 6.72
C LEU A 326 -4.69 -22.77 6.05
N THR A 327 -3.57 -23.23 5.54
CA THR A 327 -2.69 -22.42 4.69
C THR A 327 -2.92 -22.83 3.25
N TRP A 328 -3.05 -21.84 2.36
CA TRP A 328 -3.10 -22.05 0.93
C TRP A 328 -1.76 -21.69 0.30
N GLU A 329 -0.98 -22.71 -0.06
CA GLU A 329 0.32 -22.53 -0.69
C GLU A 329 0.18 -22.21 -2.19
N PRO A 330 1.14 -21.48 -2.79
CA PRO A 330 1.12 -21.19 -4.23
C PRO A 330 1.05 -22.47 -5.08
N GLY A 331 0.11 -22.51 -6.04
CA GLY A 331 -0.07 -23.65 -6.96
C GLY A 331 -0.94 -24.78 -6.42
N GLU A 332 -1.46 -24.68 -5.19
CA GLU A 332 -2.50 -25.58 -4.71
C GLU A 332 -3.87 -25.21 -5.26
N ASP A 333 -4.73 -26.21 -5.46
CA ASP A 333 -6.09 -26.03 -5.93
C ASP A 333 -7.01 -25.63 -4.75
N PRO A 334 -7.59 -24.41 -4.75
CA PRO A 334 -8.45 -23.96 -3.66
C PRO A 334 -9.70 -24.82 -3.48
N ALA A 335 -10.19 -25.50 -4.51
CA ALA A 335 -11.35 -26.38 -4.38
C ALA A 335 -11.05 -27.60 -3.48
N LYS A 336 -9.80 -28.08 -3.47
CA LYS A 336 -9.38 -29.16 -2.57
C LYS A 336 -9.31 -28.68 -1.13
N LEU A 337 -8.74 -27.50 -0.89
CA LEU A 337 -8.70 -26.88 0.45
C LEU A 337 -10.10 -26.65 1.01
N LEU A 338 -11.04 -26.19 0.18
CA LEU A 338 -12.45 -26.07 0.56
C LEU A 338 -13.04 -27.43 0.93
N GLY A 339 -12.77 -28.47 0.13
CA GLY A 339 -13.18 -29.84 0.43
C GLY A 339 -12.63 -30.39 1.75
N GLU A 340 -11.37 -30.11 2.07
CA GLU A 340 -10.74 -30.46 3.36
C GLU A 340 -11.39 -29.73 4.54
N ALA A 341 -11.78 -28.47 4.33
CA ALA A 341 -12.57 -27.69 5.29
C ALA A 341 -14.05 -28.11 5.36
N GLY A 342 -14.51 -29.02 4.49
CA GLY A 342 -15.91 -29.45 4.44
C GLY A 342 -16.87 -28.36 3.97
N VAL A 343 -16.40 -27.41 3.15
CA VAL A 343 -17.19 -26.31 2.58
C VAL A 343 -17.04 -26.26 1.07
N GLU A 344 -17.96 -25.58 0.39
CA GLU A 344 -17.89 -25.35 -1.07
C GLU A 344 -17.70 -23.88 -1.42
N ARG A 345 -17.86 -22.98 -0.44
CA ARG A 345 -17.92 -21.54 -0.66
C ARG A 345 -16.76 -20.82 0.01
N LEU A 346 -16.27 -19.77 -0.65
CA LEU A 346 -15.17 -18.93 -0.19
C LEU A 346 -15.61 -17.47 -0.08
N ALA A 347 -15.56 -16.89 1.11
CA ALA A 347 -15.64 -15.46 1.30
C ALA A 347 -14.28 -14.83 1.00
N VAL A 348 -14.25 -13.92 0.02
CA VAL A 348 -13.04 -13.34 -0.56
C VAL A 348 -13.06 -11.83 -0.30
N PRO A 349 -12.21 -11.31 0.61
CA PRO A 349 -11.93 -9.88 0.64
C PRO A 349 -11.49 -9.39 -0.74
N TYR A 350 -11.97 -8.21 -1.13
CA TYR A 350 -11.79 -7.72 -2.48
C TYR A 350 -10.31 -7.60 -2.81
N LEU A 351 -9.90 -8.21 -3.92
CA LEU A 351 -8.55 -8.13 -4.46
C LEU A 351 -8.51 -6.96 -5.45
N PRO A 352 -7.96 -5.78 -5.09
CA PRO A 352 -7.80 -4.68 -6.03
C PRO A 352 -6.72 -4.99 -7.07
N THR A 353 -6.71 -4.22 -8.15
CA THR A 353 -5.65 -4.30 -9.18
C THR A 353 -4.27 -4.18 -8.55
N GLY A 354 -3.45 -5.21 -8.72
CA GLY A 354 -2.13 -5.31 -8.10
C GLY A 354 -1.63 -6.75 -8.04
N TRP A 355 -0.46 -6.91 -7.42
CA TRP A 355 0.25 -8.20 -7.35
C TRP A 355 -0.52 -9.26 -6.56
N THR A 356 -1.31 -8.90 -5.54
CA THR A 356 -2.15 -9.86 -4.80
C THR A 356 -3.25 -10.43 -5.68
N ARG A 357 -3.92 -9.58 -6.48
CA ARG A 357 -4.91 -10.02 -7.49
C ARG A 357 -4.25 -10.90 -8.54
N ASP A 358 -3.10 -10.49 -9.08
CA ASP A 358 -2.38 -11.25 -10.11
C ASP A 358 -2.01 -12.66 -9.62
N ALA A 359 -1.71 -12.82 -8.32
CA ALA A 359 -1.33 -14.10 -7.73
C ALA A 359 -2.51 -15.01 -7.39
N LEU A 360 -3.63 -14.46 -6.88
CA LEU A 360 -4.73 -15.26 -6.33
C LEU A 360 -5.93 -15.38 -7.28
N MET A 361 -6.25 -14.33 -8.05
CA MET A 361 -7.45 -14.32 -8.88
C MET A 361 -7.49 -15.42 -9.94
N PRO A 362 -6.39 -15.81 -10.61
CA PRO A 362 -6.43 -16.92 -11.57
C PRO A 362 -6.90 -18.25 -10.95
N GLU A 363 -6.59 -18.49 -9.68
CA GLU A 363 -6.99 -19.71 -8.95
C GLU A 363 -8.40 -19.57 -8.33
N ILE A 364 -8.84 -18.35 -8.00
CA ILE A 364 -10.18 -18.06 -7.46
C ILE A 364 -11.26 -18.00 -8.57
N ALA A 365 -10.91 -17.56 -9.78
CA ALA A 365 -11.85 -17.31 -10.87
C ALA A 365 -12.80 -18.50 -11.18
N PRO A 366 -12.32 -19.76 -11.24
CA PRO A 366 -13.21 -20.92 -11.44
C PRO A 366 -14.28 -21.08 -10.35
N LEU A 367 -13.96 -20.76 -9.10
CA LEU A 367 -14.94 -20.76 -7.99
C LEU A 367 -15.95 -19.63 -8.16
N ALA A 368 -15.50 -18.45 -8.60
CA ALA A 368 -16.37 -17.30 -8.83
C ALA A 368 -17.36 -17.57 -9.98
N GLU A 369 -16.88 -18.16 -11.09
CA GLU A 369 -17.71 -18.56 -12.23
C GLU A 369 -18.76 -19.62 -11.84
N ALA A 370 -18.43 -20.49 -10.89
CA ALA A 370 -19.36 -21.48 -10.32
C ALA A 370 -20.36 -20.89 -9.30
N GLY A 371 -20.26 -19.60 -8.96
CA GLY A 371 -21.11 -18.96 -7.94
C GLY A 371 -20.72 -19.29 -6.50
N ASN A 372 -19.52 -19.83 -6.29
CA ASN A 372 -19.02 -20.32 -5.01
C ASN A 372 -18.20 -19.28 -4.23
N THR A 373 -18.25 -18.00 -4.61
CA THR A 373 -17.55 -16.93 -3.89
C THR A 373 -18.51 -15.91 -3.30
N ILE A 374 -18.09 -15.28 -2.20
CA ILE A 374 -18.77 -14.12 -1.59
C ILE A 374 -17.74 -13.00 -1.51
N THR A 375 -17.87 -11.98 -2.34
CA THR A 375 -16.88 -10.89 -2.38
C THR A 375 -17.15 -9.83 -1.31
N LEU A 376 -16.14 -9.52 -0.51
CA LEU A 376 -16.21 -8.55 0.59
C LEU A 376 -15.41 -7.29 0.22
N LEU A 377 -16.11 -6.25 -0.24
CA LEU A 377 -15.54 -4.92 -0.46
C LEU A 377 -15.97 -3.99 0.69
N SER A 378 -15.13 -3.05 1.10
CA SER A 378 -15.46 -2.09 2.16
C SER A 378 -16.43 -1.02 1.67
N ASP A 379 -17.27 -0.48 2.55
CA ASP A 379 -18.17 0.62 2.18
C ASP A 379 -17.40 1.91 1.89
N LEU A 380 -16.28 2.14 2.59
CA LEU A 380 -15.40 3.27 2.30
C LEU A 380 -14.89 3.23 0.85
N ASP A 381 -14.46 2.06 0.37
CA ASP A 381 -14.03 1.88 -1.01
C ASP A 381 -15.18 2.05 -1.99
N ARG A 382 -16.34 1.43 -1.72
CA ARG A 382 -17.56 1.54 -2.56
C ARG A 382 -17.98 3.00 -2.75
N LEU A 383 -17.94 3.79 -1.68
CA LEU A 383 -18.32 5.20 -1.71
C LEU A 383 -17.23 6.06 -2.35
N THR A 384 -15.95 5.72 -2.19
CA THR A 384 -14.84 6.59 -2.62
C THR A 384 -14.42 6.38 -4.07
N TRP A 385 -14.27 5.13 -4.52
CA TRP A 385 -13.67 4.81 -5.83
C TRP A 385 -14.43 5.41 -7.02
N PRO A 386 -15.78 5.54 -7.01
CA PRO A 386 -16.51 6.25 -8.05
C PRO A 386 -16.05 7.69 -8.27
N HIS A 387 -15.44 8.35 -7.28
CA HIS A 387 -14.93 9.73 -7.37
C HIS A 387 -13.45 9.80 -7.80
N ALA A 388 -12.72 8.67 -7.81
CA ALA A 388 -11.30 8.56 -8.20
C ALA A 388 -11.05 8.62 -9.73
N ARG A 389 -11.83 9.44 -10.45
CA ARG A 389 -11.84 9.52 -11.92
C ARG A 389 -10.70 10.36 -12.49
N ALA A 390 -10.13 11.25 -11.68
CA ALA A 390 -9.11 12.25 -12.06
C ALA A 390 -8.11 12.43 -10.91
N GLY A 391 -7.63 13.65 -10.63
CA GLY A 391 -6.78 13.95 -9.49
C GLY A 391 -7.51 13.85 -8.13
N PHE A 392 -6.75 13.59 -7.07
CA PHE A 392 -7.22 13.43 -5.68
C PHE A 392 -8.16 14.55 -5.19
N PHE A 393 -8.00 15.78 -5.66
CA PHE A 393 -8.85 16.91 -5.25
C PHE A 393 -10.33 16.73 -5.58
N ARG A 394 -10.71 15.81 -6.48
CA ARG A 394 -12.12 15.42 -6.63
C ARG A 394 -12.58 14.59 -5.43
N VAL A 395 -11.85 13.54 -5.06
CA VAL A 395 -12.13 12.75 -3.84
C VAL A 395 -12.14 13.63 -2.60
N ARG A 396 -11.16 14.54 -2.44
CA ARG A 396 -11.08 15.42 -1.27
C ARG A 396 -12.35 16.23 -1.02
N LYS A 397 -13.06 16.65 -2.07
CA LYS A 397 -14.30 17.43 -1.94
C LYS A 397 -15.47 16.60 -1.41
N GLU A 398 -15.43 15.30 -1.64
CA GLU A 398 -16.50 14.35 -1.32
C GLU A 398 -16.27 13.68 0.04
N ILE A 399 -15.08 13.86 0.66
CA ILE A 399 -14.77 13.30 1.98
C ILE A 399 -15.86 13.59 3.01
N PRO A 400 -16.38 14.84 3.17
CA PRO A 400 -17.44 15.10 4.14
C PRO A 400 -18.71 14.26 3.90
N ASP A 401 -19.15 14.16 2.65
CA ASP A 401 -20.35 13.39 2.28
C ASP A 401 -20.13 11.89 2.49
N ILE A 402 -18.95 11.37 2.09
CA ILE A 402 -18.56 9.98 2.32
C ILE A 402 -18.52 9.65 3.83
N LEU A 403 -17.99 10.55 4.66
CA LEU A 403 -17.98 10.36 6.11
C LEU A 403 -19.41 10.37 6.69
N GLY A 404 -20.27 11.26 6.20
CA GLY A 404 -21.69 11.30 6.58
C GLY A 404 -22.42 10.01 6.23
N GLU A 405 -22.24 9.50 5.02
CA GLU A 405 -22.83 8.23 4.58
C GLU A 405 -22.33 7.01 5.38
N LEU A 406 -21.09 7.06 5.89
CA LEU A 406 -20.52 6.05 6.78
C LEU A 406 -20.95 6.20 8.25
N GLY A 407 -21.76 7.22 8.57
CA GLY A 407 -22.16 7.55 9.94
C GLY A 407 -20.99 8.03 10.82
N LEU A 408 -19.97 8.64 10.21
CA LEU A 408 -18.78 9.20 10.85
C LEU A 408 -18.89 10.72 10.96
N GLU A 409 -20.07 11.21 11.33
CA GLU A 409 -20.34 12.63 11.45
C GLU A 409 -19.54 13.27 12.60
N PRO A 410 -19.19 14.56 12.49
CA PRO A 410 -18.70 15.32 13.62
C PRO A 410 -19.77 15.36 14.71
N ALA A 411 -19.40 15.13 15.96
CA ALA A 411 -20.24 15.60 17.07
C ALA A 411 -20.31 17.13 17.00
N ASP A 412 -21.53 17.68 16.89
CA ASP A 412 -21.82 19.12 16.92
C ASP A 412 -21.36 19.80 18.22
#